data_AF-A0A920SI79-F1
#
_entry.id   AF-A0A920SI79-F1
#
_cell.length_a   1.000
_cell.length_b   1.000
_cell.length_c   1.000
_cell.angle_alpha   90.00
_cell.angle_beta   90.00
_cell.angle_gamma   90.00
#
_symmetry.space_group_name_H-M   'P 1'
#
loop_
_entity.id
_entity.type
_entity.pdbx_description
1 polymer ?
#
loop_
_entity_poly.entity_id
_entity_poly.type
_entity_poly.pdbx_seq_one_letter_code
_entity_poly.pdbx_strand_id
1 'polypeptide(L)'
;MLADLGDPRADFAAIQLVDEGLVQPVHPIVDRGDENQSEAIARAEAAGFDVADPVVAATVLVRSGAADAAVAGASRPTADVLRVGLKVLGVASGVDLVSSCFLLVLADGRTVAYGDCGVVPDPDELQLAAIAASTADTWRALAGTGSVAPRVAMLSFSTHGSAEHPRVERYVQPPGD
;
A
#
# COMPACT_ATOMS: atom_id res chain seq x y z
N MET A 1 -13.18 -4.70 -2.92
CA MET A 1 -13.95 -4.83 -1.66
C MET A 1 -13.79 -3.58 -0.81
N LEU A 2 -14.86 -3.10 -0.17
CA LEU A 2 -14.79 -2.04 0.84
C LEU A 2 -15.06 -2.68 2.19
N ALA A 3 -14.07 -2.67 3.10
CA ALA A 3 -14.20 -3.31 4.40
C ALA A 3 -15.05 -2.47 5.38
N ASP A 4 -15.16 -1.16 5.13
CA ASP A 4 -15.93 -0.21 5.95
C ASP A 4 -17.37 0.01 5.41
N LEU A 5 -17.97 -0.99 4.74
CA LEU A 5 -19.37 -0.88 4.29
C LEU A 5 -20.29 -0.57 5.49
N GLY A 6 -21.14 0.45 5.33
CA GLY A 6 -21.93 1.06 6.40
C GLY A 6 -21.37 2.38 6.93
N ASP A 7 -20.12 2.75 6.62
CA ASP A 7 -19.66 4.14 6.74
C ASP A 7 -20.18 4.97 5.55
N PRO A 8 -20.85 6.11 5.76
CA PRO A 8 -21.46 6.87 4.67
C PRO A 8 -20.47 7.30 3.57
N ARG A 9 -19.19 7.52 3.92
CA ARG A 9 -18.15 7.89 2.93
C ARG A 9 -17.74 6.70 2.09
N ALA A 10 -17.61 5.53 2.70
CA ALA A 10 -17.28 4.29 2.00
C ALA A 10 -18.43 3.85 1.10
N ASP A 11 -19.67 3.94 1.60
CA ASP A 11 -20.88 3.60 0.83
C ASP A 11 -21.05 4.52 -0.38
N PHE A 12 -20.84 5.83 -0.20
CA PHE A 12 -20.89 6.78 -1.32
C PHE A 12 -19.82 6.47 -2.38
N ALA A 13 -18.58 6.20 -1.97
CA ALA A 13 -17.52 5.81 -2.89
C ALA A 13 -17.83 4.48 -3.61
N ALA A 14 -18.43 3.50 -2.90
CA ALA A 14 -18.87 2.24 -3.48
C ALA A 14 -19.85 2.46 -4.62
N ILE A 15 -20.87 3.29 -4.39
CA ILE A 15 -21.92 3.59 -5.37
C ILE A 15 -21.29 4.25 -6.60
N GLN A 16 -20.43 5.25 -6.43
CA GLN A 16 -19.78 5.91 -7.57
C GLN A 16 -18.94 4.93 -8.40
N LEU A 17 -18.12 4.10 -7.76
CA LEU A 17 -17.26 3.14 -8.45
C LEU A 17 -18.08 2.06 -9.19
N VAL A 18 -19.24 1.68 -8.65
CA VAL A 18 -20.18 0.75 -9.29
C VAL A 18 -20.88 1.40 -10.48
N ASP A 19 -21.37 2.63 -10.33
CA ASP A 19 -22.04 3.38 -11.39
C ASP A 19 -21.09 3.64 -12.57
N GLU A 20 -19.81 3.83 -12.31
CA GLU A 20 -18.74 3.96 -13.32
C GLU A 20 -18.28 2.60 -13.89
N GLY A 21 -18.77 1.48 -13.36
CA GLY A 21 -18.42 0.13 -13.81
C GLY A 21 -16.97 -0.27 -13.51
N LEU A 22 -16.33 0.39 -12.54
CA LEU A 22 -14.91 0.19 -12.20
C LEU A 22 -14.69 -0.97 -11.22
N VAL A 23 -15.71 -1.30 -10.42
CA VAL A 23 -15.60 -2.35 -9.39
C VAL A 23 -16.83 -3.23 -9.34
N GLN A 24 -16.64 -4.48 -8.94
CA GLN A 24 -17.71 -5.33 -8.45
C GLN A 24 -17.60 -5.43 -6.93
N PRO A 25 -18.60 -4.97 -6.16
CA PRO A 25 -18.57 -5.06 -4.71
C PRO A 25 -18.60 -6.51 -4.27
N VAL A 26 -17.71 -6.85 -3.33
CA VAL A 26 -17.71 -8.13 -2.62
C VAL A 26 -17.89 -7.78 -1.15
N HIS A 27 -18.81 -8.46 -0.47
CA HIS A 27 -19.03 -8.25 0.95
C HIS A 27 -17.93 -8.96 1.76
N PRO A 28 -17.42 -8.34 2.85
CA PRO A 28 -16.36 -8.91 3.66
C PRO A 28 -16.90 -10.01 4.60
N ILE A 29 -17.36 -11.12 4.01
CA ILE A 29 -17.91 -12.26 4.74
C ILE A 29 -17.08 -13.48 4.39
N VAL A 30 -16.43 -14.07 5.41
CA VAL A 30 -15.67 -15.31 5.26
C VAL A 30 -16.62 -16.50 5.14
N ASP A 31 -16.37 -17.35 4.15
CA ASP A 31 -17.03 -18.64 4.00
C ASP A 31 -16.10 -19.75 4.48
N ARG A 32 -16.38 -20.30 5.67
CA ARG A 32 -15.61 -21.42 6.23
C ARG A 32 -15.81 -22.74 5.47
N GLY A 33 -16.81 -22.83 4.60
CA GLY A 33 -17.02 -23.95 3.69
C GLY A 33 -16.20 -23.87 2.40
N ASP A 34 -15.62 -22.70 2.09
CA ASP A 34 -14.76 -22.52 0.92
C ASP A 34 -13.33 -22.98 1.22
N GLU A 35 -12.92 -24.09 0.59
CA GLU A 35 -11.58 -24.66 0.75
C GLU A 35 -10.48 -23.66 0.37
N ASN A 36 -10.72 -22.75 -0.58
CA ASN A 36 -9.74 -21.75 -0.99
C ASN A 36 -9.45 -20.72 0.12
N GLN A 37 -10.37 -20.53 1.06
CA GLN A 37 -10.21 -19.60 2.18
C GLN A 37 -9.48 -20.23 3.38
N SER A 38 -9.33 -21.56 3.41
CA SER A 38 -8.85 -22.29 4.59
C SER A 38 -7.47 -21.85 5.07
N GLU A 39 -6.51 -21.66 4.16
CA GLU A 39 -5.15 -21.19 4.52
C GLU A 39 -5.17 -19.76 5.07
N ALA A 40 -5.94 -18.88 4.43
CA ALA A 40 -6.04 -17.48 4.83
C ALA A 40 -6.76 -17.31 6.19
N ILE A 41 -7.81 -18.10 6.44
CA ILE A 41 -8.51 -18.17 7.72
C ILE A 41 -7.57 -18.63 8.82
N ALA A 42 -6.89 -19.77 8.62
CA ALA A 42 -5.96 -20.32 9.61
C ALA A 42 -4.83 -19.33 9.95
N ARG A 43 -4.33 -18.63 8.93
CA ARG A 43 -3.31 -17.58 9.11
C ARG A 43 -3.83 -16.40 9.94
N ALA A 44 -5.04 -15.92 9.68
CA ALA A 44 -5.65 -14.84 10.44
C ALA A 44 -5.88 -15.24 11.91
N GLU A 45 -6.43 -16.42 12.15
CA GLU A 45 -6.68 -16.96 13.49
C GLU A 45 -5.36 -17.19 14.26
N ALA A 46 -4.33 -17.74 13.61
CA ALA A 46 -3.01 -17.91 14.21
C ALA A 46 -2.33 -16.59 14.59
N ALA A 47 -2.67 -15.50 13.89
CA ALA A 47 -2.24 -14.15 14.24
C ALA A 47 -3.14 -13.47 15.30
N GLY A 48 -4.14 -14.17 15.83
CA GLY A 48 -5.02 -13.72 16.90
C GLY A 48 -6.16 -12.81 16.43
N PHE A 49 -6.54 -12.87 15.15
CA PHE A 49 -7.63 -12.07 14.60
C PHE A 49 -8.96 -12.81 14.59
N ASP A 50 -10.05 -12.07 14.80
CA ASP A 50 -11.40 -12.53 14.55
C ASP A 50 -11.73 -12.38 13.06
N VAL A 51 -12.02 -13.50 12.39
CA VAL A 51 -12.37 -13.51 10.96
C VAL A 51 -13.77 -12.95 10.67
N ALA A 52 -14.59 -12.71 11.71
CA ALA A 52 -15.84 -11.96 11.58
C ALA A 52 -15.61 -10.44 11.53
N ASP A 53 -14.42 -9.96 11.87
CA ASP A 53 -14.08 -8.54 11.72
C ASP A 53 -13.99 -8.19 10.22
N PRO A 54 -14.67 -7.14 9.74
CA PRO A 54 -14.73 -6.82 8.32
C PRO A 54 -13.37 -6.56 7.65
N VAL A 55 -12.40 -5.99 8.37
CA VAL A 55 -11.06 -5.74 7.82
C VAL A 55 -10.30 -7.05 7.69
N VAL A 56 -10.42 -7.94 8.69
CA VAL A 56 -9.81 -9.27 8.66
C VAL A 56 -10.43 -10.11 7.55
N ALA A 57 -11.76 -10.18 7.48
CA ALA A 57 -12.50 -10.87 6.43
C ALA A 57 -12.09 -10.38 5.04
N ALA A 58 -11.94 -9.07 4.86
CA ALA A 58 -11.46 -8.52 3.59
C ALA A 58 -10.06 -9.01 3.20
N THR A 59 -9.13 -9.08 4.16
CA THR A 59 -7.80 -9.63 3.89
C THR A 59 -7.81 -11.13 3.62
N VAL A 60 -8.70 -11.89 4.26
CA VAL A 60 -8.89 -13.33 3.98
C VAL A 60 -9.36 -13.52 2.55
N LEU A 61 -10.38 -12.78 2.13
CA LEU A 61 -10.97 -12.87 0.79
C LEU A 61 -10.01 -12.41 -0.30
N VAL A 62 -9.18 -11.40 -0.03
CA VAL A 62 -8.11 -11.01 -0.98
C VAL A 62 -7.04 -12.09 -1.08
N ARG A 63 -6.61 -12.66 0.04
CA ARG A 63 -5.60 -13.73 0.04
C ARG A 63 -6.07 -15.00 -0.65
N SER A 64 -7.35 -15.35 -0.50
CA SER A 64 -7.93 -16.55 -1.12
C SER A 64 -8.28 -16.37 -2.60
N GLY A 65 -8.17 -15.14 -3.15
CA GLY A 65 -8.58 -14.83 -4.51
C GLY A 65 -10.09 -14.63 -4.70
N ALA A 66 -10.87 -14.58 -3.62
CA ALA A 66 -12.30 -14.24 -3.66
C ALA A 66 -12.55 -12.74 -3.89
N ALA A 67 -11.53 -11.89 -3.73
CA ALA A 67 -11.53 -10.48 -4.10
C ALA A 67 -10.14 -10.05 -4.61
N ASP A 68 -10.09 -9.11 -5.55
CA ASP A 68 -8.81 -8.64 -6.09
C ASP A 68 -8.09 -7.62 -5.19
N ALA A 69 -8.87 -6.83 -4.44
CA ALA A 69 -8.36 -5.77 -3.58
C ALA A 69 -9.35 -5.41 -2.46
N ALA A 70 -8.83 -4.85 -1.38
CA ALA A 70 -9.60 -4.32 -0.26
C ALA A 70 -9.21 -2.87 0.05
N VAL A 71 -10.21 -2.05 0.39
CA VAL A 71 -10.03 -0.68 0.87
C VAL A 71 -10.67 -0.58 2.25
N ALA A 72 -9.93 -0.01 3.20
CA ALA A 72 -10.34 0.17 4.59
C ALA A 72 -9.68 1.43 5.16
N GLY A 73 -10.14 1.87 6.33
CA GLY A 73 -9.58 2.99 7.09
C GLY A 73 -10.55 4.18 7.26
N ALA A 74 -11.77 4.10 6.74
CA ALA A 74 -12.78 5.13 7.01
C ALA A 74 -13.19 5.11 8.49
N SER A 75 -13.38 3.91 9.05
CA SER A 75 -13.82 3.71 10.44
C SER A 75 -12.73 3.15 11.37
N ARG A 76 -11.52 2.91 10.85
CA ARG A 76 -10.47 2.16 11.54
C ARG A 76 -9.10 2.86 11.43
N PRO A 77 -8.29 2.88 12.51
CA PRO A 77 -6.95 3.46 12.44
C PRO A 77 -6.05 2.79 11.39
N THR A 78 -5.23 3.58 10.70
CA THR A 78 -4.25 3.09 9.71
C THR A 78 -3.36 1.97 10.27
N ALA A 79 -2.91 2.10 11.52
CA ALA A 79 -2.08 1.10 12.16
C ALA A 79 -2.76 -0.28 12.26
N ASP A 80 -4.07 -0.32 12.51
CA ASP A 80 -4.82 -1.57 12.56
C ASP A 80 -4.99 -2.20 11.18
N VAL A 81 -5.32 -1.40 10.17
CA VAL A 81 -5.44 -1.88 8.78
C VAL A 81 -4.10 -2.46 8.29
N LEU A 82 -2.99 -1.74 8.50
CA LEU A 82 -1.66 -2.22 8.13
C LEU A 82 -1.26 -3.48 8.89
N ARG A 83 -1.55 -3.54 10.21
CA ARG A 83 -1.24 -4.72 11.03
C ARG A 83 -1.98 -5.96 10.54
N VAL A 84 -3.26 -5.86 10.21
CA VAL A 84 -4.05 -6.96 9.65
C VAL A 84 -3.49 -7.34 8.27
N GLY A 85 -3.30 -6.37 7.37
CA GLY A 85 -2.76 -6.59 6.03
C GLY A 85 -1.41 -7.31 6.05
N LEU A 86 -0.45 -6.84 6.84
CA LEU A 86 0.87 -7.46 6.95
C LEU A 86 0.82 -8.89 7.51
N LYS A 87 -0.06 -9.16 8.48
CA LYS A 87 -0.14 -10.48 9.12
C LYS A 87 -0.88 -11.49 8.25
N VAL A 88 -1.94 -11.07 7.56
CA VAL A 88 -2.77 -11.96 6.73
C VAL A 88 -2.26 -11.99 5.29
N LEU A 89 -2.18 -10.86 4.58
CA LEU A 89 -1.71 -10.82 3.18
C LEU A 89 -0.19 -11.05 3.09
N GLY A 90 0.57 -10.39 3.96
CA GLY A 90 2.02 -10.34 3.86
C GLY A 90 2.50 -9.29 2.87
N VAL A 91 3.73 -9.46 2.39
CA VAL A 91 4.42 -8.59 1.44
C VAL A 91 4.74 -9.35 0.16
N ALA A 92 4.94 -8.61 -0.93
CA ALA A 92 5.34 -9.20 -2.20
C ALA A 92 6.71 -9.89 -2.08
N SER A 93 6.97 -10.88 -2.95
CA SER A 93 8.27 -11.57 -2.97
C SER A 93 9.40 -10.59 -3.27
N GLY A 94 10.47 -10.64 -2.47
CA GLY A 94 11.61 -9.72 -2.60
C GLY A 94 11.38 -8.33 -2.02
N VAL A 95 10.25 -8.08 -1.34
CA VAL A 95 9.95 -6.84 -0.65
C VAL A 95 9.89 -7.11 0.85
N ASP A 96 10.73 -6.43 1.63
CA ASP A 96 10.80 -6.64 3.09
C ASP A 96 10.01 -5.58 3.88
N LEU A 97 9.44 -4.59 3.19
CA LEU A 97 8.86 -3.39 3.78
C LEU A 97 7.61 -2.94 3.01
N VAL A 98 6.57 -2.52 3.75
CA VAL A 98 5.46 -1.75 3.17
C VAL A 98 5.73 -0.27 3.37
N SER A 99 5.64 0.52 2.30
CA SER A 99 5.75 1.98 2.32
C SER A 99 4.49 2.62 1.75
N SER A 100 4.23 3.88 2.09
CA SER A 100 3.19 4.67 1.41
C SER A 100 3.76 5.48 0.24
N CYS A 101 2.86 5.95 -0.64
CA CYS A 101 3.18 7.05 -1.52
C CYS A 101 1.95 7.94 -1.74
N PHE A 102 2.20 9.21 -2.08
CA PHE A 102 1.19 10.11 -2.62
C PHE A 102 1.46 10.33 -4.11
N LEU A 103 0.44 10.15 -4.94
CA LEU A 103 0.44 10.58 -6.33
C LEU A 103 -0.11 12.00 -6.41
N LEU A 104 0.73 12.96 -6.77
CA LEU A 104 0.40 14.37 -6.85
C LEU A 104 0.28 14.80 -8.31
N VAL A 105 -0.86 15.39 -8.67
CA VAL A 105 -1.03 16.11 -9.94
C VAL A 105 -0.77 17.59 -9.68
N LEU A 106 0.33 18.10 -10.21
CA LEU A 106 0.71 19.49 -10.08
C LEU A 106 -0.22 20.40 -10.90
N ALA A 107 -0.22 21.70 -10.59
CA ALA A 107 -1.08 22.68 -11.27
C ALA A 107 -0.82 22.77 -12.79
N ASP A 108 0.37 22.38 -13.24
CA ASP A 108 0.75 22.31 -14.66
C ASP A 108 0.44 20.95 -15.31
N GLY A 109 -0.27 20.07 -14.61
CA GLY A 109 -0.69 18.75 -15.08
C GLY A 109 0.38 17.67 -14.95
N ARG A 110 1.60 17.98 -14.50
CA ARG A 110 2.63 16.96 -14.26
C ARG A 110 2.26 16.08 -13.07
N THR A 111 2.56 14.78 -13.18
CA THR A 111 2.33 13.82 -12.11
C THR A 111 3.64 13.44 -11.41
N VAL A 112 3.70 13.58 -10.10
CA VAL A 112 4.85 13.22 -9.26
C VAL A 112 4.41 12.26 -8.17
N ALA A 113 5.24 11.27 -7.83
CA ALA A 113 5.03 10.45 -6.65
C ALA A 113 6.01 10.85 -5.54
N TYR A 114 5.51 10.95 -4.31
CA TYR A 114 6.30 11.11 -3.09
C TYR A 114 6.15 9.87 -2.23
N GLY A 115 7.25 9.23 -1.83
CA GLY A 115 7.26 8.10 -0.89
C GLY A 115 8.45 8.21 0.07
N ASP A 116 8.40 7.73 1.31
CA ASP A 116 7.26 7.28 2.12
C ASP A 116 6.75 8.46 2.96
N CYS A 117 5.44 8.64 3.05
CA CYS A 117 4.82 9.77 3.73
C CYS A 117 3.91 9.37 4.91
N GLY A 118 3.92 8.11 5.33
CA GLY A 118 2.93 7.63 6.30
C GLY A 118 3.21 6.31 7.00
N VAL A 119 4.25 5.54 6.62
CA VAL A 119 4.51 4.22 7.22
C VAL A 119 5.82 4.16 7.99
N VAL A 120 6.96 4.47 7.35
CA VAL A 120 8.30 4.36 7.94
C VAL A 120 8.81 5.71 8.46
N PRO A 121 8.93 5.93 9.78
CA PRO A 121 9.26 7.25 10.33
C PRO A 121 10.70 7.74 10.07
N ASP A 122 11.70 6.86 10.12
CA ASP A 122 13.12 7.19 9.88
C ASP A 122 13.78 6.03 9.12
N PRO A 123 13.58 5.92 7.80
CA PRO A 123 14.13 4.82 7.03
C PRO A 123 15.67 4.88 6.98
N ASP A 124 16.29 3.70 7.05
CA ASP A 124 17.71 3.54 6.72
C ASP A 124 17.96 3.55 5.20
N GLU A 125 19.22 3.39 4.79
CA GLU A 125 19.66 3.44 3.39
C GLU A 125 19.00 2.36 2.51
N LEU A 126 18.89 1.13 3.04
CA LEU A 126 18.31 0.01 2.32
C LEU A 126 16.80 0.17 2.21
N GLN A 127 16.15 0.64 3.27
CA GLN A 127 14.73 0.98 3.26
C GLN A 127 14.42 2.12 2.31
N LEU A 128 15.26 3.17 2.28
CA LEU A 128 15.13 4.28 1.32
C LEU A 128 15.21 3.79 -0.13
N ALA A 129 16.15 2.89 -0.44
CA ALA A 129 16.24 2.27 -1.76
C ALA A 129 14.99 1.45 -2.10
N ALA A 130 14.47 0.66 -1.15
CA ALA A 130 13.26 -0.14 -1.34
C ALA A 130 12.01 0.73 -1.53
N ILE A 131 11.87 1.81 -0.76
CA ILE A 131 10.80 2.81 -0.88
C ILE A 131 10.87 3.47 -2.26
N ALA A 132 12.05 3.87 -2.70
CA ALA A 132 12.26 4.50 -3.99
C ALA A 132 11.85 3.59 -5.16
N ALA A 133 12.26 2.32 -5.12
CA ALA A 133 11.87 1.32 -6.12
C ALA A 133 10.35 1.08 -6.13
N SER A 134 9.75 0.85 -4.96
CA SER A 134 8.30 0.59 -4.82
C SER A 134 7.45 1.79 -5.26
N THR A 135 7.91 3.01 -4.96
CA THR A 135 7.26 4.25 -5.38
C THR A 135 7.35 4.44 -6.90
N ALA A 136 8.51 4.12 -7.51
CA ALA A 136 8.69 4.20 -8.95
C ALA A 136 7.77 3.21 -9.70
N ASP A 137 7.60 2.00 -9.17
CA ASP A 137 6.69 0.99 -9.72
C ASP A 137 5.22 1.41 -9.58
N THR A 138 4.85 1.97 -8.42
CA THR A 138 3.50 2.51 -8.20
C THR A 138 3.20 3.69 -9.13
N TRP A 139 4.14 4.62 -9.29
CA TRP A 139 4.00 5.73 -10.25
C TRP A 139 3.82 5.21 -11.67
N ARG A 140 4.61 4.22 -12.09
CA ARG A 140 4.49 3.63 -13.43
C ARG A 140 3.11 3.00 -13.66
N ALA A 141 2.57 2.31 -12.65
CA ALA A 141 1.25 1.68 -12.75
C ALA A 141 0.11 2.71 -12.82
N LEU A 142 0.23 3.86 -12.13
CA LEU A 142 -0.88 4.80 -11.95
C LEU A 142 -0.82 6.06 -12.81
N ALA A 143 0.36 6.51 -13.25
CA ALA A 143 0.51 7.80 -13.93
C ALA A 143 -0.08 7.82 -15.35
N GLY A 144 -0.46 6.67 -15.92
CA GLY A 144 -1.05 6.60 -17.27
C GLY A 144 -0.13 7.08 -18.39
N THR A 145 1.17 7.21 -18.12
CA THR A 145 2.17 7.85 -19.00
C THR A 145 2.79 6.91 -20.04
N GLY A 146 2.21 5.73 -20.28
CA GLY A 146 2.76 4.76 -21.23
C GLY A 146 4.16 4.26 -20.84
N SER A 147 5.10 4.21 -21.79
CA SER A 147 6.45 3.62 -21.63
C SER A 147 7.50 4.58 -21.02
N VAL A 148 7.10 5.69 -20.39
CA VAL A 148 8.06 6.63 -19.80
C VAL A 148 8.67 6.04 -18.53
N ALA A 149 10.00 5.94 -18.49
CA ALA A 149 10.70 5.46 -17.31
C ALA A 149 10.62 6.49 -16.17
N PRO A 150 10.29 6.08 -14.92
CA PRO A 150 10.28 6.97 -13.77
C PRO A 150 11.70 7.50 -13.52
N ARG A 151 11.79 8.79 -13.19
CA ARG A 151 13.03 9.43 -12.74
C ARG A 151 12.95 9.64 -11.25
N VAL A 152 13.78 8.90 -10.51
CA VAL A 152 13.82 8.95 -9.04
C VAL A 152 14.83 10.00 -8.59
N ALA A 153 14.44 10.81 -7.61
CA ALA A 153 15.32 11.75 -6.94
C ALA A 153 15.25 11.53 -5.42
N MET A 154 16.40 11.27 -4.80
CA MET A 154 16.52 11.14 -3.35
C MET A 154 16.69 12.54 -2.75
N LEU A 155 15.72 13.00 -1.95
CA LEU A 155 15.71 14.36 -1.42
C LEU A 155 16.58 14.46 -0.15
N SER A 156 17.43 15.48 -0.11
CA SER A 156 18.26 15.84 1.04
C SER A 156 18.46 17.36 1.07
N PHE A 157 18.83 17.89 2.23
CA PHE A 157 19.25 19.29 2.34
C PHE A 157 20.67 19.53 1.80
N SER A 158 21.40 18.45 1.47
CA SER A 158 22.69 18.49 0.79
C SER A 158 22.52 18.09 -0.68
N THR A 159 23.15 18.85 -1.57
CA THR A 159 23.20 18.53 -3.01
C THR A 159 24.63 18.22 -3.38
N HIS A 160 24.91 16.98 -3.81
CA HIS A 160 26.26 16.53 -4.20
C HIS A 160 27.36 16.88 -3.17
N GLY A 161 27.07 16.72 -1.88
CA GLY A 161 28.05 16.97 -0.81
C GLY A 161 28.18 18.43 -0.39
N SER A 162 27.21 19.30 -0.71
CA SER A 162 27.21 20.70 -0.26
C SER A 162 27.16 20.87 1.27
N ALA A 163 26.79 19.83 1.99
CA ALA A 163 26.81 19.76 3.45
C ALA A 163 27.21 18.36 3.94
N GLU A 164 27.96 18.31 5.03
CA GLU A 164 28.35 17.10 5.75
C GLU A 164 27.49 16.93 7.00
N HIS A 165 26.80 15.80 7.13
CA HIS A 165 25.95 15.47 8.26
C HIS A 165 25.59 13.98 8.24
N PRO A 166 25.42 13.29 9.39
CA PRO A 166 25.08 11.86 9.42
C PRO A 166 23.78 11.50 8.67
N ARG A 167 22.81 12.42 8.63
CA ARG A 167 21.59 12.25 7.83
C ARG A 167 21.82 12.38 6.32
N VAL A 168 22.84 13.12 5.89
CA VAL A 168 23.19 13.26 4.46
C VAL A 168 23.83 11.98 3.94
N GLU A 169 24.71 11.37 4.74
CA GLU A 169 25.41 10.11 4.41
C GLU A 169 24.43 9.02 3.97
N ARG A 170 23.24 8.96 4.58
CA ARG A 170 22.17 8.00 4.22
C ARG A 170 21.62 8.12 2.80
N TYR A 171 21.85 9.24 2.13
CA TYR A 171 21.38 9.53 0.77
C TYR A 171 22.53 9.57 -0.24
N VAL A 172 23.77 9.50 0.24
CA VAL A 172 24.95 9.46 -0.62
C VAL A 172 25.10 8.02 -1.08
N GLN A 173 24.82 7.78 -2.37
CA GLN A 173 25.27 6.55 -3.01
C GLN A 173 26.78 6.40 -2.73
N PRO A 174 27.29 5.22 -2.32
CA PRO A 174 28.72 4.98 -2.45
C PRO A 174 29.11 5.27 -3.90
N PRO A 175 30.26 5.90 -4.18
CA PRO A 175 30.69 6.14 -5.56
C PRO A 175 30.66 4.81 -6.31
N GLY A 176 29.83 4.74 -7.35
CA GLY A 176 29.72 3.56 -8.20
C GLY A 176 30.99 3.41 -9.06
N ASP A 177 31.53 2.19 -9.07
CA ASP A 177 32.40 1.67 -10.13
C ASP A 177 31.61 1.48 -11.44
#